data_AF-A0A9W6U9T1-F1
#
_entry.id   AF-A0A9W6U9T1-F1
#
_cell.length_a   1.000
_cell.length_b   1.000
_cell.length_c   1.000
_cell.angle_alpha   90.00
_cell.angle_beta   90.00
_cell.angle_gamma   90.00
#
_symmetry.space_group_name_H-M   'P 1'
#
loop_
_entity.id
_entity.type
_entity.pdbx_description
1 polymer ?
#
loop_
_entity_poly.entity_id
_entity_poly.type
_entity_poly.pdbx_seq_one_letter_code
_entity_poly.pdbx_strand_id
1 'polypeptide(L)'
;MWNGVESQRSKNLRETVKQIFLAQISGNRDDGTSCWDIPELFRHVDICQRFKSAGVGDFPTIALLARVWLGRAVSTAFQERGISSGSIVMRPYRSRTDRDRAEKQMLLKHNADEMKETILVLSGEADFRPSV
;
A
#
# COMPACT_ATOMS: atom_id res chain seq x y z
N MET A 1 18.66 37.34 9.36
CA MET A 1 19.02 37.32 7.92
C MET A 1 19.32 35.91 7.37
N TRP A 2 19.31 34.85 8.20
CA TRP A 2 19.68 33.48 7.80
C TRP A 2 18.52 32.60 7.28
N ASN A 3 17.26 32.90 7.64
CA ASN A 3 16.10 32.06 7.27
C ASN A 3 15.73 32.09 5.78
N GLY A 4 16.15 33.12 5.03
CA GLY A 4 15.84 33.24 3.59
C GLY A 4 16.71 32.34 2.71
N VAL A 5 17.97 32.10 3.09
CA VAL A 5 18.92 31.32 2.28
C VAL A 5 18.61 29.82 2.36
N GLU A 6 18.23 29.32 3.54
CA GLU A 6 17.80 27.93 3.72
C GLU A 6 16.46 27.65 3.03
N SER A 7 15.53 28.62 3.03
CA SER A 7 14.26 28.49 2.30
C SER A 7 14.50 28.35 0.80
N GLN A 8 15.34 29.20 0.20
CA GLN A 8 15.73 29.11 -1.20
C GLN A 8 16.44 27.79 -1.53
N ARG A 9 17.36 27.35 -0.67
CA ARG A 9 18.09 26.09 -0.86
C ARG A 9 17.15 24.89 -0.85
N SER A 10 16.17 24.87 0.07
CA SER A 10 15.17 23.80 0.14
C SER A 10 14.25 23.76 -1.08
N LYS A 11 13.91 24.92 -1.66
CA LYS A 11 13.09 25.03 -2.88
C LYS A 11 13.85 24.52 -4.10
N ASN A 12 15.11 24.92 -4.25
CA ASN A 12 15.98 24.44 -5.34
C ASN A 12 16.17 22.93 -5.27
N LEU A 13 16.34 22.37 -4.07
CA LEU A 13 16.53 20.93 -3.89
C LEU A 13 15.27 20.13 -4.24
N ARG A 14 14.07 20.64 -3.94
CA ARG A 14 12.82 20.02 -4.39
C ARG A 14 12.70 20.06 -5.91
N GLU A 15 13.10 21.17 -6.52
CA GLU A 15 13.00 21.34 -7.96
C GLU A 15 13.98 20.44 -8.71
N THR A 16 15.21 20.27 -8.21
CA THR A 16 16.16 19.32 -8.80
C THR A 16 15.68 17.88 -8.65
N VAL A 17 15.14 17.49 -7.50
CA VAL A 17 14.58 16.14 -7.29
C VAL A 17 13.40 15.88 -8.22
N LYS A 18 12.51 16.87 -8.43
CA LYS A 18 11.43 16.75 -9.41
C LYS A 18 11.97 16.55 -10.82
N GLN A 19 12.98 17.31 -11.23
CA GLN A 19 13.54 17.19 -12.58
C GLN A 19 14.19 15.82 -12.82
N ILE A 20 14.90 15.30 -11.81
CA ILE A 20 15.47 13.95 -11.86
C ILE A 20 14.36 12.90 -11.96
N PHE A 21 13.32 13.04 -11.14
CA PHE A 21 12.18 12.13 -11.17
C PHE A 21 11.46 12.14 -12.52
N LEU A 22 11.19 13.34 -13.08
CA LEU A 22 10.55 13.51 -14.38
C LEU A 22 11.37 12.90 -15.52
N ALA A 23 12.70 13.09 -15.48
CA ALA A 23 13.60 12.49 -16.48
C ALA A 23 13.62 10.96 -16.39
N GLN A 24 13.45 10.40 -15.19
CA GLN A 24 13.45 8.95 -14.96
C GLN A 24 12.16 8.27 -15.43
N ILE A 25 11.01 8.96 -15.34
CA ILE A 25 9.71 8.45 -15.81
C ILE A 25 9.41 8.81 -17.27
N SER A 26 10.21 9.67 -17.90
CA SER A 26 10.03 10.03 -19.31
C SER A 26 10.84 9.09 -20.21
N GLY A 27 10.15 8.33 -21.05
CA GLY A 27 10.76 7.60 -22.18
C GLY A 27 10.51 8.35 -23.50
N ASN A 28 11.36 8.11 -24.49
CA ASN A 28 11.07 8.53 -25.86
C ASN A 28 10.43 7.37 -26.61
N ARG A 29 9.32 7.64 -27.29
CA ARG A 29 8.80 6.75 -28.32
C ARG A 29 9.62 6.86 -29.60
N ASP A 30 9.52 5.84 -30.43
CA ASP A 30 10.16 5.79 -31.75
C ASP A 30 9.69 6.93 -32.68
N ASP A 31 8.53 7.52 -32.39
CA ASP A 31 7.95 8.68 -33.09
C ASP A 31 8.49 10.04 -32.60
N GLY A 32 9.42 10.06 -31.64
CA GLY A 32 9.99 11.28 -31.05
C GLY A 32 9.10 11.96 -30.00
N THR A 33 7.96 11.35 -29.65
CA THR A 33 7.06 11.88 -28.62
C THR A 33 7.51 11.40 -27.24
N SER A 34 7.60 12.32 -26.26
CA SER A 34 7.85 11.93 -24.87
C SER A 34 6.65 11.12 -24.35
N CYS A 35 6.87 9.87 -23.97
CA CYS A 35 5.87 9.04 -23.31
C CYS A 35 6.22 8.85 -21.83
N TRP A 36 5.20 8.87 -20.98
CA TRP A 36 5.36 8.53 -19.57
C TRP A 36 5.43 7.01 -19.41
N ASP A 37 6.45 6.52 -18.72
CA ASP A 37 6.51 5.15 -18.24
C ASP A 37 5.57 5.00 -17.03
N ILE A 38 4.34 4.56 -17.33
CA ILE A 38 3.28 4.37 -16.35
C ILE A 38 3.70 3.35 -15.26
N PRO A 39 4.29 2.18 -15.59
CA PRO A 39 4.87 1.28 -14.60
C PRO A 39 5.90 1.92 -13.65
N GLU A 40 6.83 2.72 -14.19
CA GLU A 40 7.84 3.40 -13.37
C GLU A 40 7.21 4.45 -12.44
N LEU A 41 6.20 5.16 -12.93
CA LEU A 41 5.41 6.10 -12.14
C LEU A 41 4.72 5.40 -10.95
N PHE A 42 4.09 4.25 -11.18
CA PHE A 42 3.39 3.51 -10.12
C PHE A 42 4.32 2.92 -9.06
N ARG A 43 5.61 2.70 -9.36
CA ARG A 43 6.59 2.29 -8.34
C ARG A 43 6.90 3.38 -7.32
N HIS A 44 6.70 4.65 -7.69
CA HIS A 44 7.07 5.79 -6.86
C HIS A 44 5.88 6.55 -6.29
N VAL A 45 4.66 6.23 -6.74
CA VAL A 45 3.43 6.90 -6.33
C VAL A 45 2.48 5.91 -5.70
N ASP A 46 2.31 6.02 -4.38
CA ASP A 46 1.19 5.40 -3.69
C ASP A 46 -0.07 6.25 -3.93
N ILE A 47 -0.89 5.80 -4.90
CA ILE A 47 -2.15 6.43 -5.28
C ILE A 47 -3.14 6.45 -4.10
N CYS A 48 -3.17 5.38 -3.30
CA CYS A 48 -4.06 5.27 -2.14
C CYS A 48 -3.67 6.30 -1.07
N GLN A 49 -2.37 6.46 -0.80
CA GLN A 49 -1.87 7.49 0.10
C GLN A 49 -2.13 8.90 -0.43
N ARG A 50 -2.03 9.12 -1.75
CA ARG A 50 -2.36 10.38 -2.41
C ARG A 50 -3.84 10.76 -2.26
N PHE A 51 -4.75 9.81 -2.48
CA PHE A 51 -6.18 10.03 -2.25
C PHE A 51 -6.49 10.26 -0.77
N LYS A 52 -5.80 9.56 0.15
CA LYS A 52 -5.97 9.74 1.61
C LYS A 52 -5.51 11.11 2.11
N SER A 53 -4.45 11.68 1.54
CA SER A 53 -3.84 12.93 2.01
C SER A 53 -4.38 14.18 1.30
N ALA A 54 -4.38 14.18 -0.03
CA ALA A 54 -4.81 15.32 -0.83
C ALA A 54 -6.24 15.16 -1.34
N GLY A 55 -6.59 13.96 -1.80
CA GLY A 55 -7.88 13.70 -2.44
C GLY A 55 -9.10 13.86 -1.52
N VAL A 56 -8.97 13.62 -0.21
CA VAL A 56 -10.07 13.79 0.74
C VAL A 56 -10.50 15.25 0.87
N GLY A 57 -9.56 16.20 0.77
CA GLY A 57 -9.86 17.64 0.87
C GLY A 57 -10.60 18.16 -0.35
N ASP A 58 -10.21 17.71 -1.54
CA ASP A 58 -10.79 18.20 -2.80
C ASP A 58 -12.05 17.42 -3.20
N PHE A 59 -12.04 16.09 -3.04
CA PHE A 59 -13.11 15.21 -3.50
C PHE A 59 -13.34 14.03 -2.54
N PRO A 60 -14.01 14.24 -1.40
CA PRO A 60 -14.15 13.23 -0.34
C PRO A 60 -14.80 11.93 -0.84
N THR A 61 -15.89 12.02 -1.63
CA THR A 61 -16.61 10.85 -2.13
C THR A 61 -15.83 10.09 -3.19
N ILE A 62 -15.15 10.80 -4.10
CA ILE A 62 -14.36 10.19 -5.18
C ILE A 62 -13.09 9.56 -4.60
N ALA A 63 -12.44 10.22 -3.63
CA ALA A 63 -11.27 9.68 -2.96
C ALA A 63 -11.59 8.41 -2.16
N LEU A 64 -12.75 8.37 -1.50
CA LEU A 64 -13.23 7.18 -0.81
C LEU A 64 -13.52 6.05 -1.79
N LEU A 65 -14.21 6.34 -2.89
CA LEU A 65 -14.53 5.34 -3.91
C LEU A 65 -13.26 4.80 -4.60
N ALA A 66 -12.32 5.67 -4.96
CA ALA A 66 -11.04 5.29 -5.57
C ALA A 66 -10.23 4.39 -4.63
N ARG A 67 -10.19 4.69 -3.33
CA ARG A 67 -9.53 3.83 -2.34
C ARG A 67 -10.19 2.46 -2.20
N VAL A 68 -11.53 2.40 -2.18
CA VAL A 68 -12.24 1.11 -2.13
C VAL A 68 -11.99 0.32 -3.41
N TRP A 69 -11.97 0.98 -4.57
CA TRP A 69 -11.72 0.33 -5.86
C TRP A 69 -10.28 -0.18 -6.00
N LEU A 70 -9.29 0.63 -5.59
CA LEU A 70 -7.87 0.29 -5.65
C LEU A 70 -7.43 -0.66 -4.55
N GLY A 71 -8.09 -0.64 -3.39
CA GLY A 71 -7.85 -1.58 -2.29
C GLY A 71 -8.38 -2.99 -2.56
N ARG A 72 -9.18 -3.19 -3.61
CA ARG A 72 -9.58 -4.53 -4.05
C ARG A 72 -8.39 -5.19 -4.74
N ALA A 73 -7.92 -6.29 -4.17
CA ALA A 73 -6.94 -7.14 -4.82
C ALA A 73 -7.46 -7.56 -6.21
N VAL A 74 -6.69 -7.26 -7.26
CA VAL A 74 -7.03 -7.59 -8.66
C VAL A 74 -7.01 -9.11 -8.89
N SER A 75 -6.47 -9.88 -7.94
CA SER A 75 -6.39 -11.34 -8.01
C SER A 75 -6.74 -12.00 -6.67
N THR A 76 -7.53 -13.07 -6.74
CA THR A 76 -7.77 -14.00 -5.64
C THR A 76 -6.53 -14.81 -5.27
N ALA A 77 -5.44 -14.77 -6.06
CA ALA A 77 -4.20 -15.52 -5.82
C ALA A 77 -3.55 -15.23 -4.46
N PHE A 78 -3.82 -14.07 -3.86
CA PHE A 78 -3.39 -13.77 -2.50
C PHE A 78 -4.16 -14.60 -1.46
N GLN A 79 -5.49 -14.70 -1.61
CA GLN A 79 -6.34 -15.55 -0.78
C GLN A 79 -6.07 -17.03 -1.07
N GLU A 80 -5.86 -17.41 -2.33
CA GLU A 80 -5.55 -18.79 -2.72
C GLU A 80 -4.21 -19.29 -2.15
N ARG A 81 -3.21 -18.41 -1.95
CA ARG A 81 -1.98 -18.77 -1.22
C ARG A 81 -2.26 -19.09 0.26
N GLY A 82 -3.15 -18.34 0.90
CA GLY A 82 -3.64 -18.62 2.25
C GLY A 82 -4.45 -19.91 2.32
N ILE A 83 -5.36 -20.13 1.36
CA ILE A 83 -6.21 -21.32 1.29
C ILE A 83 -5.38 -22.57 0.96
N SER A 84 -4.40 -22.48 0.05
CA SER A 84 -3.51 -23.59 -0.31
C SER A 84 -2.68 -24.05 0.89
N SER A 85 -2.12 -23.13 1.67
CA SER A 85 -1.41 -23.46 2.91
C SER A 85 -2.35 -23.96 4.02
N GLY A 86 -3.57 -23.42 4.12
CA GLY A 86 -4.62 -23.92 5.00
C GLY A 86 -5.17 -25.29 4.60
N SER A 87 -5.06 -25.68 3.32
CA SER A 87 -5.56 -26.97 2.81
C SER A 87 -4.82 -28.16 3.42
N ILE A 88 -3.60 -27.98 3.92
CA ILE A 88 -2.83 -29.02 4.64
C ILE A 88 -3.53 -29.39 5.95
N VAL A 89 -4.12 -28.39 6.63
CA VAL A 89 -4.91 -28.55 7.86
C VAL A 89 -6.33 -29.07 7.55
N MET A 90 -6.84 -28.84 6.34
CA MET A 90 -8.18 -29.29 5.91
C MET A 90 -8.19 -30.64 5.15
N ARG A 91 -7.02 -31.27 4.90
CA ARG A 91 -6.86 -32.59 4.23
C ARG A 91 -6.97 -33.79 5.21
N PRO A 92 -7.12 -35.06 4.74
CA PRO A 92 -7.89 -36.06 5.48
C PRO A 92 -7.25 -36.67 6.75
N TYR A 93 -8.14 -37.03 7.68
CA TYR A 93 -8.09 -37.69 9.01
C TYR A 93 -6.93 -37.39 10.00
N ARG A 94 -5.67 -37.27 9.57
CA ARG A 94 -4.55 -37.07 10.51
C ARG A 94 -4.28 -35.61 10.90
N SER A 95 -4.70 -34.66 10.07
CA SER A 95 -4.53 -33.21 10.31
C SER A 95 -5.84 -32.43 10.38
N ARG A 96 -6.99 -33.12 10.28
CA ARG A 96 -8.33 -32.51 10.23
C ARG A 96 -8.62 -31.80 11.55
N THR A 97 -8.43 -30.49 11.53
CA THR A 97 -8.91 -29.60 12.59
C THR A 97 -10.40 -29.35 12.35
N ASP A 98 -11.18 -29.19 13.43
CA ASP A 98 -12.58 -28.78 13.34
C ASP A 98 -12.72 -27.52 12.47
N ARG A 99 -13.76 -27.45 11.63
CA ARG A 99 -13.91 -26.42 10.59
C ARG A 99 -13.84 -25.02 11.19
N ASP A 100 -14.56 -24.81 12.28
CA ASP A 100 -14.61 -23.53 12.99
C ASP A 100 -13.23 -23.14 13.54
N ARG A 101 -12.46 -24.12 14.01
CA ARG A 101 -11.11 -23.90 14.52
C ARG A 101 -10.11 -23.66 13.39
N ALA A 102 -10.25 -24.35 12.26
CA ALA A 102 -9.40 -24.15 11.08
C ALA A 102 -9.63 -22.76 10.45
N GLU A 103 -10.89 -22.32 10.38
CA GLU A 103 -11.26 -20.98 9.92
C GLU A 103 -10.68 -19.90 10.84
N LYS A 104 -10.87 -20.03 12.16
CA LYS A 104 -10.28 -19.11 13.14
C LYS A 104 -8.75 -19.08 13.03
N GLN A 105 -8.09 -20.22 12.90
CA GLN A 105 -6.64 -20.27 12.72
C GLN A 105 -6.18 -19.61 11.41
N MET A 106 -6.93 -19.78 10.33
CA MET A 106 -6.62 -19.15 9.06
C MET A 106 -6.76 -17.63 9.14
N LEU A 107 -7.86 -17.13 9.71
CA LEU A 107 -8.07 -15.69 9.94
C LEU A 107 -7.00 -15.12 10.87
N LEU A 108 -6.68 -15.83 11.96
CA LEU A 108 -5.67 -15.40 12.92
C LEU A 108 -4.27 -15.33 12.29
N LYS A 109 -3.93 -16.31 11.46
CA LYS A 109 -2.63 -16.37 10.78
C LYS A 109 -2.52 -15.35 9.65
N HIS A 110 -3.61 -15.12 8.92
CA HIS A 110 -3.64 -14.16 7.82
C HIS A 110 -3.43 -12.72 8.31
N ASN A 111 -4.09 -12.38 9.43
CA ASN A 111 -4.06 -11.03 9.99
C ASN A 111 -3.07 -10.93 11.17
N ALA A 112 -2.12 -11.86 11.29
CA ALA A 112 -1.29 -12.00 12.49
C ALA A 112 -0.49 -10.73 12.79
N ASP A 113 0.00 -10.06 11.76
CA ASP A 113 0.79 -8.84 11.92
C ASP A 113 -0.10 -7.67 12.35
N GLU A 114 -1.26 -7.49 11.71
CA GLU A 114 -2.25 -6.49 12.13
C GLU A 114 -2.75 -6.70 13.56
N MET A 115 -2.96 -7.95 13.97
CA MET A 115 -3.37 -8.26 15.35
C MET A 115 -2.26 -8.02 16.36
N LYS A 116 -1.00 -8.33 16.04
CA LYS A 116 0.13 -7.99 16.92
C LYS A 116 0.24 -6.48 17.10
N GLU A 117 0.18 -5.72 16.02
CA GLU A 117 0.18 -4.25 16.07
C GLU A 117 -0.99 -3.72 16.90
N THR A 118 -2.19 -4.26 16.72
CA THR A 118 -3.37 -3.85 17.50
C THR A 118 -3.23 -4.20 18.98
N ILE A 119 -2.69 -5.37 19.31
CA ILE A 119 -2.45 -5.80 20.69
C ILE A 119 -1.40 -4.92 21.36
N LEU A 120 -0.33 -4.54 20.66
CA LEU A 120 0.72 -3.64 21.16
C LEU A 120 0.19 -2.22 21.42
N VAL A 121 -0.74 -1.76 20.58
CA VAL A 121 -1.43 -0.49 20.79
C VAL A 121 -2.35 -0.56 22.00
N LEU A 122 -3.12 -1.65 22.13
CA LEU A 122 -4.04 -1.84 23.26
C LEU A 122 -3.31 -2.12 24.59
N SER A 123 -2.08 -2.63 24.56
CA SER A 123 -1.22 -2.81 25.74
C SER A 123 -0.53 -1.51 26.17
N GLY A 124 -0.67 -0.43 25.41
CA GLY A 124 -0.07 0.88 25.70
C GLY A 124 1.44 0.96 25.38
N GLU A 125 1.98 -0.02 24.67
CA GLU A 125 3.40 -0.09 24.27
C GLU A 125 3.69 0.59 22.92
N ALA A 126 2.66 0.89 22.12
CA ALA A 126 2.81 1.53 20.82
C ALA A 126 1.68 2.52 20.48
N ASP A 127 2.02 3.60 19.76
CA ASP A 127 1.04 4.52 19.17
C ASP A 127 0.34 3.86 17.97
N PHE A 128 -0.99 3.93 17.92
CA PHE A 128 -1.79 3.38 16.81
C PHE A 128 -1.35 3.95 15.46
N ARG A 129 -0.70 3.11 14.65
CA ARG A 129 -0.47 3.38 13.23
C ARG A 129 -1.36 2.44 12.43
N PRO A 130 -2.42 2.95 11.78
CA PRO A 130 -3.21 2.10 10.91
C PRO A 130 -2.33 1.64 9.75
N SER A 131 -2.08 0.33 9.66
CA SER A 131 -1.56 -0.31 8.47
C SER A 131 -2.58 -0.10 7.33
N VAL A 132 -2.04 0.27 6.17
CA VAL A 132 -2.78 0.65 4.95
C VAL A 132 -3.65 -0.50 4.47
#